data_AF-A0A4Y8IT48-F1
#
_entry.id   AF-A0A4Y8IT48-F1
#
_cell.length_a   1.000
_cell.length_b   1.000
_cell.length_c   1.000
_cell.angle_alpha   90.00
_cell.angle_beta   90.00
_cell.angle_gamma   90.00
#
_symmetry.space_group_name_H-M   'P 1'
#
loop_
_entity.id
_entity.type
_entity.pdbx_description
1 polymer ?
#
loop_
_entity_poly.entity_id
_entity_poly.type
_entity_poly.pdbx_seq_one_letter_code
_entity_poly.pdbx_strand_id
1 'polypeptide(L)'
;MESRFLKFLTLTISISLVIGCSKEQANTSNDSYNDIKKVAWEYIEEQEWLEYNNGNWQDAEVKQIEADDTYELLKDGYDGEQVMSVTFKDEEKTQVSTPVILVDPDTKEVIGYLPGE
;
A
#
# COMPACT_ATOMS: atom_id res chain seq x y z
N MET A 1 11.29 -61.63 33.48
CA MET A 1 12.35 -60.82 34.10
C MET A 1 12.86 -59.88 33.03
N GLU A 2 12.18 -58.74 32.87
CA GLU A 2 12.51 -57.51 33.58
C GLU A 2 13.75 -56.85 32.99
N SER A 3 13.52 -55.82 32.17
CA SER A 3 14.28 -54.58 32.31
C SER A 3 13.46 -53.44 31.73
N ARG A 4 12.54 -52.93 32.55
CA ARG A 4 11.94 -51.60 32.40
C ARG A 4 12.93 -50.61 33.01
N PHE A 5 13.91 -50.16 32.23
CA PHE A 5 14.88 -49.19 32.70
C PHE A 5 15.45 -48.41 31.53
N LEU A 6 14.68 -47.50 30.94
CA LEU A 6 15.30 -46.42 30.18
C LEU A 6 14.34 -45.23 30.03
N LYS A 7 14.84 -44.10 30.53
CA LYS A 7 14.49 -42.72 30.16
C LYS A 7 13.36 -42.05 30.97
N PHE A 8 13.60 -41.95 32.28
CA PHE A 8 13.56 -40.62 32.90
C PHE A 8 14.61 -39.72 32.22
N LEU A 9 14.32 -38.41 32.13
CA LEU A 9 15.21 -37.33 31.67
C LEU A 9 15.07 -36.97 30.18
N THR A 10 14.12 -36.07 29.89
CA THR A 10 14.46 -34.71 29.41
C THR A 10 13.23 -33.79 29.47
N LEU A 11 13.17 -33.05 30.57
CA LEU A 11 12.47 -31.77 30.68
C LEU A 11 13.33 -30.71 29.97
N THR A 12 12.92 -30.22 28.81
CA THR A 12 13.52 -29.02 28.21
C THR A 12 12.47 -28.21 27.47
N ILE A 13 11.96 -27.20 28.17
CA ILE A 13 11.84 -25.80 27.74
C ILE A 13 11.53 -25.61 26.25
N SER A 14 10.28 -25.25 25.95
CA SER A 14 9.92 -24.50 24.75
C SER A 14 9.35 -23.16 25.19
N ILE A 15 10.25 -22.28 25.62
CA ILE A 15 9.98 -20.84 25.67
C ILE A 15 10.08 -20.39 24.21
N SER A 16 8.94 -20.37 23.52
CA SER A 16 8.85 -19.74 22.21
C SER A 16 9.11 -18.26 22.41
N LEU A 17 10.22 -17.80 21.84
CA LEU A 17 10.58 -16.39 21.74
C LEU A 17 9.45 -15.66 20.99
N VAL A 18 8.68 -14.85 21.71
CA VAL A 18 7.96 -13.73 21.09
C VAL A 18 9.01 -12.67 20.79
N ILE A 19 9.69 -12.84 19.65
CA ILE A 19 10.33 -11.74 18.96
C ILE A 19 9.17 -10.94 18.39
N GLY A 20 8.74 -9.91 19.12
CA GLY A 20 7.82 -8.92 18.58
C GLY A 20 8.44 -8.37 17.30
N CYS A 21 7.75 -8.55 16.18
CA CYS A 21 8.02 -7.81 14.96
C CYS A 21 7.89 -6.33 15.28
N SER A 22 9.03 -5.68 15.57
CA SER A 22 9.17 -4.26 15.33
C SER A 22 9.03 -4.08 13.83
N LYS A 23 7.81 -3.81 13.35
CA LYS A 23 7.65 -3.14 12.07
C LYS A 23 8.21 -1.74 12.27
N GLU A 24 9.53 -1.62 12.11
CA GLU A 24 10.13 -0.35 11.77
C GLU A 24 9.38 0.12 10.53
N GLN A 25 8.57 1.16 10.70
CA GLN A 25 7.96 1.89 9.61
C GLN A 25 9.14 2.57 8.90
N ALA A 26 9.71 1.83 7.96
CA ALA A 26 10.73 2.34 7.06
C ALA A 26 10.08 3.52 6.35
N ASN A 27 10.54 4.72 6.68
CA ASN A 27 10.47 5.87 5.78
C ASN A 27 11.22 5.46 4.52
N THR A 28 10.54 4.78 3.61
CA THR A 28 11.10 4.41 2.33
C THR A 28 11.33 5.72 1.59
N SER A 29 12.60 5.99 1.33
CA SER A 29 13.09 7.14 0.59
C SER A 29 12.22 7.42 -0.63
N ASN A 30 12.00 8.72 -0.89
CA ASN A 30 11.10 9.27 -1.91
C ASN A 30 11.27 8.62 -3.30
N ASP A 31 12.46 8.07 -3.60
CA ASP A 31 12.79 7.41 -4.86
C ASP A 31 12.18 6.01 -5.06
N SER A 32 11.89 5.28 -3.97
CA SER A 32 11.45 3.87 -4.03
C SER A 32 10.10 3.67 -4.71
N TYR A 33 9.27 4.72 -4.73
CA TYR A 33 7.93 4.69 -5.30
C TYR A 33 7.81 5.51 -6.58
N ASN A 34 8.93 5.95 -7.17
CA ASN A 34 8.91 6.79 -8.36
C ASN A 34 8.08 6.18 -9.50
N ASP A 35 8.18 4.87 -9.72
CA ASP A 35 7.41 4.20 -10.77
C ASP A 35 5.90 4.19 -10.47
N ILE A 36 5.53 3.98 -9.21
CA ILE A 36 4.12 4.04 -8.77
C ILE A 36 3.55 5.45 -8.94
N LYS A 37 4.32 6.47 -8.53
CA LYS A 37 3.92 7.88 -8.68
C LYS A 37 3.74 8.26 -10.14
N LYS A 38 4.63 7.81 -11.03
CA LYS A 38 4.54 8.07 -12.49
C LYS A 38 3.33 7.40 -13.10
N VAL A 39 3.10 6.11 -12.82
CA VAL A 39 1.92 5.39 -13.32
C VAL A 39 0.63 6.08 -12.90
N ALA A 40 0.53 6.47 -11.62
CA ALA A 40 -0.64 7.19 -11.14
C ALA A 40 -0.80 8.57 -11.80
N TRP A 41 0.31 9.27 -12.06
CA TRP A 41 0.29 10.55 -12.75
C TRP A 41 -0.17 10.41 -14.20
N GLU A 42 0.43 9.49 -14.96
CA GLU A 42 0.07 9.19 -16.35
C GLU A 42 -1.43 8.90 -16.47
N TYR A 43 -2.00 8.14 -15.53
CA TYR A 43 -3.44 7.89 -15.49
C TYR A 43 -4.27 9.17 -15.31
N ILE A 44 -3.88 10.08 -14.42
CA ILE A 44 -4.56 11.38 -14.26
C ILE A 44 -4.45 12.21 -15.55
N GLU A 45 -3.31 12.18 -16.26
CA GLU A 45 -3.15 12.85 -17.55
C GLU A 45 -4.10 12.26 -18.61
N GLU A 46 -4.18 10.93 -18.68
CA GLU A 46 -5.06 10.20 -19.61
C GLU A 46 -6.54 10.45 -19.36
N GLN A 47 -6.95 10.63 -18.10
CA GLN A 47 -8.33 10.99 -17.74
C GLN A 47 -8.63 12.49 -17.87
N GLU A 48 -7.64 13.30 -18.30
CA GLU A 48 -7.74 14.76 -18.38
C GLU A 48 -8.08 15.42 -17.02
N TRP A 49 -7.73 14.80 -15.90
CA TRP A 49 -8.00 15.31 -14.54
C TRP A 49 -6.96 16.33 -14.06
N LEU A 50 -5.98 16.67 -14.90
CA LEU A 50 -4.94 17.67 -14.61
C LEU A 50 -5.45 19.11 -14.56
N GLU A 51 -6.70 19.40 -14.94
CA GLU A 51 -7.25 20.76 -14.90
C GLU A 51 -7.22 21.41 -13.50
N TYR A 52 -6.96 20.61 -12.45
CA TYR A 52 -6.96 21.01 -11.04
C TYR A 52 -5.59 20.87 -10.35
N ASN A 53 -4.53 20.53 -11.10
CA ASN A 53 -3.24 20.14 -10.53
C ASN A 53 -2.05 20.90 -11.13
N ASN A 54 -1.48 21.84 -10.38
CA ASN A 54 -0.20 22.51 -10.67
C ASN A 54 1.02 21.79 -10.08
N GLY A 55 0.82 20.57 -9.56
CA GLY A 55 1.85 19.74 -8.96
C GLY A 55 2.70 19.01 -9.99
N ASN A 56 3.66 18.25 -9.48
CA ASN A 56 4.46 17.30 -10.23
C ASN A 56 4.31 15.94 -9.55
N TRP A 57 4.31 14.85 -10.31
CA TRP A 57 4.24 13.49 -9.78
C TRP A 57 5.25 13.22 -8.66
N GLN A 58 6.40 13.90 -8.66
CA GLN A 58 7.44 13.75 -7.64
C GLN A 58 6.97 14.10 -6.22
N ASP A 59 6.04 15.03 -6.10
CA ASP A 59 5.51 15.52 -4.81
C ASP A 59 4.39 14.65 -4.26
N ALA A 60 3.96 13.62 -5.00
CA ALA A 60 2.89 12.73 -4.57
C ALA A 60 3.25 11.99 -3.28
N GLU A 61 2.28 11.87 -2.38
CA GLU A 61 2.37 11.01 -1.21
C GLU A 61 1.92 9.60 -1.57
N VAL A 62 2.66 8.59 -1.12
CA VAL A 62 2.32 7.18 -1.35
C VAL A 62 2.10 6.50 0.00
N LYS A 63 0.95 5.86 0.18
CA LYS A 63 0.61 5.08 1.37
C LYS A 63 0.10 3.71 0.98
N GLN A 64 0.54 2.68 1.71
CA GLN A 64 -0.06 1.36 1.61
C GLN A 64 -1.38 1.34 2.38
N ILE A 65 -2.45 0.88 1.73
CA ILE A 65 -3.80 0.77 2.31
C ILE A 65 -4.43 -0.58 1.94
N GLU A 66 -5.56 -0.89 2.57
CA GLU A 66 -6.47 -1.95 2.11
C GLU A 66 -7.50 -1.29 1.17
N ALA A 67 -7.70 -1.85 -0.02
CA ALA A 67 -8.76 -1.39 -0.92
C ALA A 67 -10.12 -1.87 -0.41
N ASP A 68 -11.11 -0.99 -0.47
CA ASP A 68 -12.48 -1.25 0.00
C ASP A 68 -13.52 -0.60 -0.94
N ASP A 69 -14.79 -0.67 -0.55
CA ASP A 69 -15.94 -0.19 -1.31
C ASP A 69 -16.05 1.33 -1.40
N THR A 70 -15.17 2.09 -0.74
CA THR A 70 -15.12 3.55 -0.89
C THR A 70 -14.46 3.98 -2.19
N TYR A 71 -13.70 3.09 -2.84
CA TYR A 71 -13.02 3.35 -4.10
C TYR A 71 -13.79 2.79 -5.30
N GLU A 72 -13.67 3.47 -6.43
CA GLU A 72 -14.09 2.93 -7.73
C GLU A 72 -13.01 1.98 -8.24
N LEU A 73 -13.21 0.68 -8.04
CA LEU A 73 -12.30 -0.36 -8.53
C LEU A 73 -12.53 -0.62 -10.03
N LEU A 74 -11.45 -0.52 -10.80
CA LEU A 74 -11.42 -0.77 -12.24
C LEU A 74 -11.27 -2.26 -12.57
N LYS A 75 -10.82 -3.05 -11.60
CA LYS A 75 -10.57 -4.49 -11.73
C LYS A 75 -11.17 -5.23 -10.54
N ASP A 76 -11.77 -6.38 -10.84
CA ASP A 76 -12.29 -7.29 -9.80
C ASP A 76 -11.15 -7.94 -9.01
N GLY A 77 -11.45 -8.36 -7.78
CA GLY A 77 -10.54 -9.15 -6.94
C GLY A 77 -9.52 -8.35 -6.13
N TYR A 78 -9.66 -7.02 -6.09
CA TYR A 78 -8.84 -6.14 -5.26
C TYR A 78 -9.52 -5.70 -3.95
N ASP A 79 -10.80 -6.03 -3.74
CA ASP A 79 -11.49 -5.76 -2.47
C ASP A 79 -10.81 -6.53 -1.32
N GLY A 80 -10.41 -5.81 -0.27
CA GLY A 80 -9.63 -6.34 0.85
C GLY A 80 -8.14 -6.54 0.58
N GLU A 81 -7.64 -6.22 -0.61
CA GLU A 81 -6.22 -6.38 -0.96
C GLU A 81 -5.37 -5.17 -0.57
N GLN A 82 -4.09 -5.41 -0.30
CA GLN A 82 -3.13 -4.36 0.05
C GLN A 82 -2.58 -3.68 -1.20
N VAL A 83 -2.88 -2.39 -1.37
CA VAL A 83 -2.52 -1.61 -2.55
C VAL A 83 -1.81 -0.31 -2.18
N MET A 84 -1.25 0.38 -3.17
CA MET A 84 -0.60 1.67 -2.98
C MET A 84 -1.58 2.78 -3.37
N SER A 85 -2.00 3.57 -2.38
CA SER A 85 -2.69 4.84 -2.61
C SER A 85 -1.68 5.94 -2.93
N VAL A 86 -2.00 6.72 -3.96
CA VAL A 86 -1.19 7.85 -4.43
C VAL A 86 -2.05 9.11 -4.36
N THR A 87 -1.59 10.07 -3.57
CA THR A 87 -2.27 11.37 -3.40
C THR A 87 -1.39 12.46 -3.96
N PHE A 88 -1.93 13.24 -4.89
CA PHE A 88 -1.25 14.41 -5.44
C PHE A 88 -1.67 15.66 -4.70
N LYS A 89 -0.81 16.69 -4.75
CA LYS A 89 -1.08 17.95 -4.08
C LYS A 89 -2.11 18.75 -4.87
N ASP A 90 -3.21 19.09 -4.21
CA ASP A 90 -4.22 19.98 -4.76
C ASP A 90 -3.75 21.44 -4.81
N GLU A 91 -4.32 22.18 -5.74
CA GLU A 91 -4.27 23.63 -5.69
C GLU A 91 -5.20 24.15 -4.59
N GLU A 92 -4.71 25.07 -3.75
CA GLU A 92 -5.43 25.60 -2.58
C GLU A 92 -6.77 26.31 -2.89
N LYS A 93 -7.14 26.46 -4.17
CA LYS A 93 -8.30 27.24 -4.62
C LYS A 93 -9.19 26.51 -5.63
N THR A 94 -8.98 25.23 -5.89
CA THR A 94 -9.89 24.46 -6.75
C THR A 94 -11.15 24.09 -5.98
N GLN A 95 -12.28 24.08 -6.69
CA GLN A 95 -13.56 23.65 -6.13
C GLN A 95 -13.69 22.12 -6.11
N VAL A 96 -12.81 21.43 -6.85
CA VAL A 96 -12.74 19.97 -6.99
C VAL A 96 -11.33 19.53 -6.59
N SER A 97 -11.22 18.52 -5.72
CA SER A 97 -9.92 17.93 -5.35
C SER A 97 -9.39 16.97 -6.41
N THR A 98 -8.08 16.72 -6.40
CA THR A 98 -7.47 15.70 -7.25
C THR A 98 -7.87 14.32 -6.73
N PRO A 99 -8.30 13.41 -7.61
CA PRO A 99 -8.58 12.03 -7.23
C PRO A 99 -7.39 11.33 -6.56
N VAL A 100 -7.69 10.43 -5.61
CA VAL A 100 -6.68 9.50 -5.07
C VAL A 100 -6.61 8.28 -5.98
N ILE A 101 -5.40 7.88 -6.38
CA ILE A 101 -5.21 6.76 -7.31
C ILE A 101 -4.72 5.53 -6.57
N LEU A 102 -5.28 4.36 -6.89
CA LEU A 102 -4.83 3.06 -6.37
C LEU A 102 -4.01 2.32 -7.41
N VAL A 103 -2.82 1.88 -7.00
CA VAL A 103 -1.86 1.16 -7.84
C VAL A 103 -1.49 -0.17 -7.20
N ASP A 104 -1.52 -1.23 -8.00
CA ASP A 104 -1.00 -2.53 -7.63
C ASP A 104 0.54 -2.44 -7.47
N PRO A 105 1.10 -2.75 -6.29
CA PRO A 105 2.53 -2.61 -6.06
C PRO A 105 3.39 -3.60 -6.84
N ASP A 106 2.84 -4.73 -7.28
CA ASP A 106 3.57 -5.79 -7.98
C ASP A 106 3.51 -5.58 -9.50
N THR A 107 2.32 -5.30 -10.04
CA THR A 107 2.14 -5.13 -11.49
C THR A 107 2.35 -3.70 -11.98
N LYS A 108 2.31 -2.72 -11.06
CA LYS A 108 2.34 -1.29 -11.37
C LYS A 108 1.19 -0.86 -12.29
N GLU A 109 0.02 -1.46 -12.09
CA GLU A 109 -1.20 -1.09 -12.82
C GLU A 109 -2.13 -0.27 -11.92
N VAL A 110 -2.88 0.67 -12.51
CA VAL A 110 -3.96 1.35 -11.81
C VAL A 110 -5.14 0.39 -11.66
N ILE A 111 -5.60 0.22 -10.42
CA ILE A 111 -6.66 -0.75 -10.06
C ILE A 111 -7.92 -0.07 -9.56
N GLY A 112 -7.86 1.22 -9.26
CA GLY A 112 -9.01 2.01 -8.85
C GLY A 112 -8.65 3.45 -8.53
N TYR A 113 -9.66 4.24 -8.17
CA TYR A 113 -9.49 5.61 -7.70
C TYR A 113 -10.61 6.02 -6.74
N LEU A 114 -10.35 7.05 -5.94
CA LEU A 114 -11.39 7.78 -5.21
C LEU A 114 -11.57 9.13 -5.90
N PRO A 115 -12.77 9.45 -6.44
CA PRO A 115 -13.04 10.74 -7.05
C PRO A 115 -12.77 11.88 -6.09
N GLY A 116 -12.28 13.00 -6.61
CA GLY A 116 -12.24 14.24 -5.82
C GLY A 116 -13.63 14.82 -5.60
N GLU A 117 -13.83 15.45 -4.45
CA GLU A 117 -15.05 16.19 -4.09
C GLU A 117 -14.98 17.65 -4.55
#